data_AF-A0A5R9P0T2-F1
#
_entry.id   AF-A0A5R9P0T2-F1
#
_cell.length_a   1.000
_cell.length_b   1.000
_cell.length_c   1.000
_cell.angle_alpha   90.00
_cell.angle_beta   90.00
_cell.angle_gamma   90.00
#
_symmetry.space_group_name_H-M   'P 1'
#
loop_
_entity.id
_entity.type
_entity.pdbx_description
1 polymer ?
#
loop_
_entity_poly.entity_id
_entity_poly.type
_entity_poly.pdbx_seq_one_letter_code
_entity_poly.pdbx_strand_id
1 'polypeptide(L)'
;MFSFVKKKLAIESLDETAKIVVQRLGDLSPVERAQTLAVTNSLMIAGSKVYGADFAMKPIALSEEIAIDAVLEMRDRQQKILASTPNLEGMSTGNPIFAAFKRELSGCEVAMITAGAAFHPAARAAAPKCWRLLASSTPFAKYAVEVLLLYQKTHSLNAVVTVNGETPDAKLLYSLASVLLPLFRPKGK
;
A
#
# COMPACT_ATOMS: atom_id res chain seq x y z
N MET A 1 22.14 -11.83 -17.24
CA MET A 1 20.90 -12.54 -17.63
C MET A 1 19.80 -12.42 -16.57
N PHE A 2 20.09 -12.66 -15.27
CA PHE A 2 19.11 -12.54 -14.18
C PHE A 2 18.49 -11.13 -13.98
N SER A 3 19.27 -10.06 -14.11
CA SER A 3 18.76 -8.68 -13.97
C SER A 3 17.70 -8.31 -15.03
N PHE A 4 17.87 -8.79 -16.27
CA PHE A 4 16.90 -8.57 -17.35
C PHE A 4 15.56 -9.26 -17.07
N VAL A 5 15.59 -10.50 -16.55
CA VAL A 5 14.37 -11.26 -16.21
C VAL A 5 13.62 -10.57 -15.06
N LYS A 6 14.33 -10.17 -14.00
CA LYS A 6 13.75 -9.41 -12.88
C LYS A 6 13.07 -8.12 -13.36
N LYS A 7 13.77 -7.35 -14.20
CA LYS A 7 13.25 -6.10 -14.76
C LYS A 7 11.99 -6.32 -15.60
N LYS A 8 12.01 -7.31 -16.50
CA LYS A 8 10.85 -7.65 -17.33
C LYS A 8 9.63 -7.99 -16.48
N LEU A 9 9.82 -8.86 -15.47
CA LEU A 9 8.75 -9.26 -14.56
C LEU A 9 8.19 -8.09 -13.73
N ALA A 10 9.07 -7.20 -13.28
CA ALA A 10 8.67 -5.99 -12.56
C ALA A 10 7.85 -5.05 -13.46
N ILE A 11 8.25 -4.86 -14.71
CA ILE A 11 7.51 -4.05 -15.70
C ILE A 11 6.12 -4.64 -15.95
N GLU A 12 6.03 -5.95 -16.24
CA GLU A 12 4.75 -6.62 -16.49
C GLU A 12 3.78 -6.45 -15.30
N SER A 13 4.29 -6.63 -14.08
CA SER A 13 3.49 -6.49 -12.85
C SER A 13 3.01 -5.05 -12.63
N LEU A 14 3.84 -4.06 -12.96
CA LEU A 14 3.48 -2.65 -12.88
C LEU A 14 2.47 -2.25 -13.95
N ASP A 15 2.58 -2.78 -15.17
CA ASP A 15 1.63 -2.54 -16.25
C ASP A 15 0.23 -3.08 -15.91
N GLU A 16 0.16 -4.29 -15.38
CA GLU A 16 -1.10 -4.89 -14.92
C GLU A 16 -1.73 -4.08 -13.79
N THR A 17 -0.92 -3.75 -12.78
CA THR A 17 -1.40 -3.04 -11.59
C THR A 17 -1.79 -1.59 -11.90
N ALA A 18 -1.05 -0.88 -12.74
CA ALA A 18 -1.32 0.50 -13.09
C ALA A 18 -2.67 0.68 -13.81
N LYS A 19 -3.15 -0.35 -14.53
CA LYS A 19 -4.46 -0.35 -15.21
C LYS A 19 -5.64 -0.33 -14.24
N ILE A 20 -5.48 -0.91 -13.05
CA ILE A 20 -6.62 -1.19 -12.15
C ILE A 20 -6.53 -0.50 -10.79
N VAL A 21 -5.33 -0.19 -10.29
CA VAL A 21 -5.11 0.30 -8.92
C VAL A 21 -5.90 1.58 -8.60
N VAL A 22 -5.99 2.50 -9.55
CA VAL A 22 -6.70 3.77 -9.36
C VAL A 22 -8.20 3.55 -9.24
N GLN A 23 -8.77 2.70 -10.11
CA GLN A 23 -10.18 2.35 -10.05
C GLN A 23 -10.50 1.60 -8.76
N ARG A 24 -9.69 0.59 -8.41
CA ARG A 24 -9.87 -0.19 -7.19
C ARG A 24 -9.88 0.68 -5.94
N LEU A 25 -8.97 1.65 -5.84
CA LEU A 25 -9.00 2.63 -4.75
C LEU A 25 -10.24 3.52 -4.79
N GLY A 26 -10.70 3.90 -5.97
CA GLY A 26 -11.92 4.70 -6.16
C GLY A 26 -13.19 3.99 -5.68
N ASP A 27 -13.23 2.66 -5.80
CA ASP A 27 -14.36 1.82 -5.38
C ASP A 27 -14.40 1.60 -3.85
N LEU A 28 -13.33 1.92 -3.13
CA LEU A 28 -13.28 1.84 -1.67
C LEU A 28 -14.01 3.01 -1.02
N SER A 29 -14.73 2.74 0.07
CA SER A 29 -15.30 3.78 0.92
C SER A 29 -14.20 4.70 1.48
N PRO A 30 -14.52 5.95 1.90
CA PRO A 30 -13.54 6.84 2.50
C PRO A 30 -12.82 6.23 3.71
N VAL A 31 -13.52 5.46 4.55
CA VAL A 31 -12.91 4.79 5.70
C VAL A 31 -11.94 3.71 5.24
N GLU A 32 -12.33 2.84 4.30
CA GLU A 32 -11.45 1.80 3.75
C GLU A 32 -10.20 2.42 3.11
N ARG A 33 -10.34 3.52 2.36
CA ARG A 33 -9.18 4.23 1.79
C ARG A 33 -8.24 4.76 2.86
N ALA A 34 -8.74 5.29 3.98
CA ALA A 34 -7.89 5.72 5.09
C ALA A 34 -7.18 4.53 5.77
N GLN A 35 -7.82 3.36 5.84
CA GLN A 35 -7.15 2.15 6.30
C GLN A 35 -6.09 1.67 5.28
N THR A 36 -6.38 1.76 3.99
CA THR A 36 -5.42 1.47 2.91
C THR A 36 -4.23 2.41 2.99
N LEU A 37 -4.44 3.70 3.28
CA LEU A 37 -3.35 4.64 3.53
C LEU A 37 -2.47 4.18 4.70
N ALA A 38 -3.06 3.67 5.79
CA ALA A 38 -2.29 3.11 6.90
C ALA A 38 -1.45 1.88 6.49
N VAL A 39 -2.03 0.96 5.71
CA VAL A 39 -1.30 -0.19 5.17
C VAL A 39 -0.17 0.28 4.24
N THR A 40 -0.44 1.18 3.30
CA THR A 40 0.57 1.69 2.39
C THR A 40 1.70 2.37 3.16
N ASN A 41 1.38 3.28 4.08
CA ASN A 41 2.42 3.95 4.87
C ASN A 41 3.25 2.97 5.71
N SER A 42 2.62 1.96 6.32
CA SER A 42 3.36 0.95 7.08
C SER A 42 4.30 0.13 6.20
N LEU A 43 3.87 -0.27 5.00
CA LEU A 43 4.74 -0.93 4.01
C LEU A 43 5.91 -0.04 3.57
N MET A 44 5.64 1.24 3.31
CA MET A 44 6.66 2.19 2.86
C MET A 44 7.69 2.46 3.97
N ILE A 45 7.26 2.60 5.21
CA ILE A 45 8.17 2.80 6.34
C ILE A 45 8.95 1.51 6.64
N ALA A 46 8.30 0.34 6.66
CA ALA A 46 9.00 -0.93 6.86
C ALA A 46 10.04 -1.16 5.76
N GLY A 47 9.67 -0.92 4.50
CA GLY A 47 10.55 -1.02 3.33
C GLY A 47 11.73 -0.06 3.39
N SER A 48 11.62 1.10 4.07
CA SER A 48 12.75 2.03 4.21
C SER A 48 13.95 1.45 4.98
N LYS A 49 13.73 0.42 5.80
CA LYS A 49 14.82 -0.32 6.46
C LYS A 49 15.57 -1.26 5.53
N VAL A 50 14.92 -1.71 4.46
CA VAL A 50 15.45 -2.69 3.50
C VAL A 50 16.03 -1.98 2.27
N TYR A 51 15.29 -1.00 1.76
CA TYR A 51 15.55 -0.31 0.49
C TYR A 51 16.14 1.09 0.66
N GLY A 52 16.40 1.50 1.91
CA GLY A 52 16.91 2.83 2.25
C GLY A 52 15.82 3.89 2.45
N ALA A 53 16.20 5.00 3.07
CA ALA A 53 15.27 6.06 3.49
C ALA A 53 14.46 6.65 2.33
N ASP A 54 15.06 6.74 1.14
CA ASP A 54 14.38 7.28 -0.04
C ASP A 54 13.18 6.46 -0.47
N PHE A 55 13.06 5.19 -0.06
CA PHE A 55 11.89 4.37 -0.32
C PHE A 55 10.61 5.05 0.20
N ALA A 56 10.62 5.56 1.43
CA ALA A 56 9.49 6.29 2.02
C ALA A 56 9.53 7.80 1.74
N MET A 57 10.73 8.39 1.61
CA MET A 57 10.88 9.85 1.54
C MET A 57 10.77 10.39 0.11
N LYS A 58 11.43 9.74 -0.85
CA LYS A 58 11.58 10.16 -2.24
C LYS A 58 11.62 8.95 -3.18
N PRO A 59 10.55 8.16 -3.27
CA PRO A 59 10.56 6.89 -4.01
C PRO A 59 10.91 7.02 -5.49
N ILE A 60 10.66 8.18 -6.11
CA ILE A 60 11.04 8.46 -7.50
C ILE A 60 12.56 8.58 -7.72
N ALA A 61 13.32 8.82 -6.64
CA ALA A 61 14.77 8.97 -6.66
C ALA A 61 15.53 7.67 -6.35
N LEU A 62 14.82 6.57 -6.11
CA LEU A 62 15.45 5.26 -5.91
C LEU A 62 16.26 4.87 -7.15
N SER A 63 17.39 4.18 -6.93
CA SER A 63 18.07 3.53 -8.03
C SER A 63 17.16 2.48 -8.66
N GLU A 64 17.29 2.30 -9.98
CA GLU A 64 16.43 1.36 -10.71
C GLU A 64 16.53 -0.06 -10.15
N GLU A 65 17.72 -0.50 -9.76
CA GLU A 65 17.94 -1.82 -9.17
C GLU A 65 17.17 -2.02 -7.85
N ILE A 66 17.28 -1.07 -6.92
CA ILE A 66 16.55 -1.11 -5.64
C ILE A 66 15.04 -1.06 -5.87
N ALA A 67 14.59 -0.22 -6.80
CA ALA A 67 13.17 -0.10 -7.12
C ALA A 67 12.61 -1.39 -7.74
N ILE A 68 13.38 -2.07 -8.60
CA ILE A 68 12.99 -3.37 -9.17
C ILE A 68 12.85 -4.42 -8.06
N ASP A 69 13.83 -4.53 -7.16
CA ASP A 69 13.77 -5.52 -6.07
C ASP A 69 12.57 -5.25 -5.15
N ALA A 70 12.31 -3.98 -4.80
CA ALA A 70 11.14 -3.63 -4.00
C ALA A 70 9.81 -3.92 -4.72
N VAL A 71 9.72 -3.67 -6.02
CA VAL A 71 8.53 -4.03 -6.81
C VAL A 71 8.30 -5.53 -6.81
N LEU A 72 9.35 -6.34 -6.94
CA LEU A 72 9.24 -7.79 -6.93
C LEU A 72 8.83 -8.34 -5.55
N GLU A 73 9.33 -7.77 -4.45
CA GLU A 73 8.85 -8.15 -3.11
C GLU A 73 7.36 -7.82 -2.92
N MET A 74 6.93 -6.63 -3.34
CA MET A 74 5.53 -6.23 -3.26
C MET A 74 4.64 -7.07 -4.18
N ARG A 75 5.13 -7.44 -5.36
CA ARG A 75 4.46 -8.39 -6.25
C ARG A 75 4.28 -9.76 -5.58
N ASP A 76 5.32 -10.31 -4.98
CA ASP A 76 5.25 -11.61 -4.32
C ASP A 76 4.26 -11.57 -3.14
N ARG A 77 4.21 -10.45 -2.41
CA ARG A 77 3.19 -10.21 -1.40
C ARG A 77 1.79 -10.13 -2.00
N GLN A 78 1.59 -9.37 -3.07
CA GLN A 78 0.32 -9.26 -3.80
C GLN A 78 -0.17 -10.64 -4.25
N GLN A 79 0.72 -11.48 -4.79
CA GLN A 79 0.38 -12.84 -5.23
C GLN A 79 -0.06 -13.73 -4.06
N LYS A 80 0.61 -13.64 -2.90
CA LYS A 80 0.18 -14.36 -1.68
C LYS A 80 -1.20 -13.91 -1.20
N ILE A 81 -1.48 -12.60 -1.26
CA ILE A 81 -2.81 -12.06 -0.94
C ILE A 81 -3.83 -12.62 -1.93
N LEU A 82 -3.58 -12.54 -3.24
CA LEU A 82 -4.48 -13.05 -4.28
C LEU A 82 -4.70 -14.57 -4.21
N ALA A 83 -3.70 -15.34 -3.79
CA ALA A 83 -3.85 -16.79 -3.57
C ALA A 83 -4.85 -17.13 -2.46
N SER A 84 -5.17 -16.17 -1.57
CA SER A 84 -6.22 -16.34 -0.56
C SER A 84 -7.64 -16.05 -1.06
N THR A 85 -7.80 -15.59 -2.31
CA THR A 85 -9.12 -15.26 -2.91
C THR A 85 -10.14 -16.41 -2.86
N PRO A 86 -9.78 -17.69 -3.10
CA PRO A 86 -10.74 -18.79 -2.99
C PRO A 86 -11.38 -18.90 -1.60
N ASN A 87 -10.67 -18.48 -0.55
CA ASN A 87 -11.19 -18.47 0.82
C ASN A 87 -12.21 -17.35 1.07
N LEU A 88 -12.45 -16.49 0.08
CA LEU A 88 -13.36 -15.34 0.16
C LEU A 88 -14.65 -15.54 -0.65
N GLU A 89 -14.74 -16.64 -1.41
CA GLU A 89 -15.92 -16.94 -2.24
C GLU A 89 -17.18 -17.06 -1.36
N GLY A 90 -18.25 -16.37 -1.77
CA GLY A 90 -19.52 -16.34 -1.03
C GLY A 90 -19.54 -15.44 0.21
N MET A 91 -18.43 -14.78 0.57
CA MET A 91 -18.43 -13.81 1.66
C MET A 91 -19.20 -12.53 1.26
N SER A 92 -20.01 -12.01 2.18
CA SER A 92 -20.68 -10.73 1.98
C SER A 92 -19.68 -9.57 2.00
N THR A 93 -20.02 -8.47 1.34
CA THR A 93 -19.21 -7.25 1.30
C THR A 93 -18.98 -6.62 2.67
N GLY A 94 -19.83 -6.92 3.66
CA GLY A 94 -19.69 -6.51 5.06
C GLY A 94 -18.79 -7.42 5.89
N ASN A 95 -18.25 -8.50 5.33
CA ASN A 95 -17.38 -9.42 6.06
C ASN A 95 -16.03 -8.74 6.38
N PRO A 96 -15.58 -8.75 7.65
CA PRO A 96 -14.35 -8.08 8.07
C PRO A 96 -13.09 -8.69 7.43
N ILE A 97 -13.09 -9.98 7.10
CA ILE A 97 -11.99 -10.66 6.39
C ILE A 97 -11.90 -10.15 4.95
N PHE A 98 -13.05 -10.01 4.28
CA PHE A 98 -13.10 -9.44 2.93
C PHE A 98 -12.65 -7.98 2.90
N ALA A 99 -13.04 -7.18 3.90
CA ALA A 99 -12.57 -5.80 4.06
C ALA A 99 -11.05 -5.74 4.31
N ALA A 100 -10.51 -6.63 5.15
CA ALA A 100 -9.07 -6.73 5.39
C ALA A 100 -8.30 -7.11 4.11
N PHE A 101 -8.81 -8.07 3.35
CA PHE A 101 -8.26 -8.44 2.04
C PHE A 101 -8.22 -7.25 1.07
N LYS A 102 -9.34 -6.55 0.86
CA LYS A 102 -9.41 -5.39 -0.03
C LYS A 102 -8.39 -4.32 0.35
N ARG A 103 -8.31 -4.02 1.64
CA ARG A 103 -7.38 -3.04 2.19
C ARG A 103 -5.93 -3.46 1.95
N GLU A 104 -5.57 -4.70 2.28
CA GLU A 104 -4.19 -5.18 2.18
C GLU A 104 -3.73 -5.26 0.72
N LEU A 105 -4.58 -5.78 -0.16
CA LEU A 105 -4.32 -5.83 -1.61
C LEU A 105 -4.08 -4.43 -2.16
N SER A 106 -5.00 -3.49 -1.90
CA SER A 106 -4.89 -2.13 -2.40
C SER A 106 -3.68 -1.41 -1.81
N GLY A 107 -3.38 -1.64 -0.52
CA GLY A 107 -2.24 -1.02 0.16
C GLY A 107 -0.90 -1.47 -0.41
N CYS A 108 -0.80 -2.77 -0.71
CA CYS A 108 0.35 -3.39 -1.37
C CYS A 108 0.56 -2.83 -2.78
N GLU A 109 -0.51 -2.74 -3.56
CA GLU A 109 -0.44 -2.24 -4.94
C GLU A 109 -0.03 -0.77 -5.03
N VAL A 110 -0.51 0.07 -4.10
CA VAL A 110 -0.06 1.46 -4.03
C VAL A 110 1.42 1.53 -3.68
N ALA A 111 1.90 0.73 -2.72
CA ALA A 111 3.32 0.68 -2.38
C ALA A 111 4.17 0.24 -3.59
N MET A 112 3.73 -0.80 -4.30
CA MET A 112 4.38 -1.30 -5.51
C MET A 112 4.46 -0.23 -6.61
N ILE A 113 3.34 0.43 -6.92
CA ILE A 113 3.27 1.49 -7.93
C ILE A 113 4.11 2.71 -7.50
N THR A 114 4.17 3.00 -6.21
CA THR A 114 4.97 4.10 -5.67
C THR A 114 6.47 3.83 -5.84
N ALA A 115 6.94 2.62 -5.52
CA ALA A 115 8.32 2.21 -5.77
C ALA A 115 8.65 2.17 -7.28
N GLY A 116 7.75 1.60 -8.08
CA GLY A 116 7.89 1.51 -9.54
C GLY A 116 7.95 2.85 -10.25
N ALA A 117 7.49 3.94 -9.64
CA ALA A 117 7.56 5.29 -10.21
C ALA A 117 8.99 5.77 -10.49
N ALA A 118 10.01 5.17 -9.85
CA ALA A 118 11.41 5.43 -10.11
C ALA A 118 11.79 5.15 -11.57
N PHE A 119 11.32 4.05 -12.15
CA PHE A 119 11.77 3.57 -13.46
C PHE A 119 10.65 3.31 -14.48
N HIS A 120 9.39 3.20 -14.04
CA HIS A 120 8.28 2.81 -14.91
C HIS A 120 7.29 3.97 -15.21
N PRO A 121 7.05 4.34 -16.48
CA PRO A 121 6.18 5.47 -16.83
C PRO A 121 4.73 5.34 -16.35
N ALA A 122 4.10 4.18 -16.51
CA ALA A 122 2.70 4.01 -16.10
C ALA A 122 2.55 4.11 -14.57
N ALA A 123 3.53 3.58 -13.84
CA ALA A 123 3.57 3.68 -12.38
C ALA A 123 3.77 5.14 -11.93
N ARG A 124 4.67 5.87 -12.61
CA ARG A 124 4.89 7.31 -12.38
C ARG A 124 3.64 8.15 -12.63
N ALA A 125 2.81 7.77 -13.60
CA ALA A 125 1.53 8.42 -13.87
C ALA A 125 0.42 8.03 -12.88
N ALA A 126 0.42 6.78 -12.40
CA ALA A 126 -0.60 6.24 -11.49
C ALA A 126 -0.37 6.66 -10.02
N ALA A 127 0.88 6.65 -9.54
CA ALA A 127 1.21 6.91 -8.14
C ALA A 127 0.59 8.24 -7.63
N PRO A 128 0.76 9.40 -8.29
CA PRO A 128 0.14 10.65 -7.82
C PRO A 128 -1.39 10.59 -7.74
N LYS A 129 -2.05 9.82 -8.62
CA LYS A 129 -3.51 9.65 -8.60
C LYS A 129 -3.94 8.81 -7.40
N CYS A 130 -3.24 7.71 -7.12
CA CYS A 130 -3.46 6.89 -5.92
C CYS A 130 -3.30 7.72 -4.65
N TRP A 131 -2.19 8.44 -4.51
CA TRP A 131 -1.92 9.26 -3.33
C TRP A 131 -2.94 10.40 -3.16
N ARG A 132 -3.49 10.95 -4.25
CA ARG A 132 -4.58 11.94 -4.16
C ARG A 132 -5.88 11.32 -3.64
N LEU A 133 -6.21 10.09 -4.03
CA LEU A 133 -7.37 9.37 -3.51
C LEU A 133 -7.21 9.00 -2.04
N LEU A 134 -5.98 8.66 -1.61
CA LEU A 134 -5.67 8.41 -0.20
C LEU A 134 -5.65 9.72 0.62
N ALA A 135 -5.21 10.83 0.03
CA ALA A 135 -5.24 12.14 0.67
C ALA A 135 -6.66 12.60 1.02
N SER A 136 -7.61 12.37 0.12
CA SER A 136 -9.00 12.76 0.34
C SER A 136 -9.71 11.95 1.44
N SER A 137 -9.15 10.81 1.86
CA SER A 137 -9.68 10.01 2.96
C SER A 137 -9.08 10.34 4.33
N THR A 138 -8.05 11.19 4.41
CA THR A 138 -7.41 11.55 5.71
C THR A 138 -8.37 12.08 6.79
N PRO A 139 -9.48 12.79 6.50
CA PRO A 139 -10.44 13.19 7.54
C PRO A 139 -11.13 12.00 8.24
N PHE A 140 -11.13 10.82 7.62
CA PHE A 140 -11.75 9.60 8.13
C PHE A 140 -10.79 8.72 8.94
N ALA A 141 -9.55 9.20 9.17
CA ALA A 141 -8.49 8.44 9.85
C ALA A 141 -8.92 7.90 11.22
N LYS A 142 -9.69 8.67 12.01
CA LYS A 142 -10.15 8.22 13.33
C LYS A 142 -11.02 6.96 13.24
N TYR A 143 -12.02 6.97 12.36
CA TYR A 143 -12.90 5.82 12.14
C TYR A 143 -12.12 4.62 11.55
N ALA A 144 -11.18 4.90 10.65
CA ALA A 144 -10.32 3.85 10.10
C ALA A 144 -9.52 3.12 11.20
N VAL A 145 -8.93 3.87 12.14
CA VAL A 145 -8.17 3.32 13.28
C VAL A 145 -9.08 2.52 14.20
N GLU A 146 -10.28 3.00 14.52
CA GLU A 146 -11.25 2.28 15.35
C GLU A 146 -11.57 0.89 14.76
N VAL A 147 -11.82 0.84 13.45
CA VAL A 147 -12.08 -0.43 12.74
C VAL A 147 -10.83 -1.33 12.69
N LEU A 148 -9.63 -0.76 12.49
CA LEU A 148 -8.37 -1.52 12.49
C LEU A 148 -8.09 -2.15 13.86
N LEU A 149 -8.27 -1.39 14.94
CA LEU A 149 -8.10 -1.89 16.31
C LEU A 149 -9.14 -2.94 16.67
N LEU A 150 -10.39 -2.75 16.24
CA LEU A 150 -11.44 -3.75 16.44
C LEU A 150 -11.11 -5.06 15.72
N TYR A 151 -10.63 -4.98 14.47
CA TYR A 151 -10.17 -6.14 13.72
C TYR A 151 -9.03 -6.87 14.44
N GLN A 152 -8.01 -6.13 14.90
CA GLN A 152 -6.89 -6.71 15.63
C GLN A 152 -7.31 -7.41 16.93
N LYS A 153 -8.21 -6.78 17.70
CA LYS A 153 -8.77 -7.37 18.92
C LYS A 153 -9.58 -8.64 18.64
N THR A 154 -10.37 -8.63 17.56
CA THR A 154 -11.32 -9.71 17.25
C THR A 154 -10.61 -10.94 16.68
N HIS A 155 -9.59 -10.72 15.84
CA HIS A 155 -8.95 -11.79 15.08
C HIS A 155 -7.55 -12.15 15.59
N SER A 156 -7.02 -11.42 16.59
CA SER A 156 -5.65 -11.60 17.10
C SER A 156 -4.58 -11.49 15.99
N LEU A 157 -4.84 -10.64 14.99
CA LEU A 157 -3.96 -10.39 13.84
C LEU A 157 -3.57 -8.91 13.81
N ASN A 158 -2.34 -8.63 13.38
CA ASN A 158 -1.91 -7.25 13.19
C ASN A 158 -2.73 -6.59 12.06
N ALA A 159 -3.28 -5.40 12.33
CA ALA A 159 -4.16 -4.71 11.36
C ALA A 159 -3.41 -4.16 10.13
N VAL A 160 -2.11 -3.88 10.31
CA VAL A 160 -1.16 -3.44 9.29
C VAL A 160 0.20 -4.13 9.53
N VAL A 161 1.17 -4.00 8.63
CA VAL A 161 2.51 -4.57 8.87
C VAL A 161 3.19 -3.91 10.06
N THR A 162 4.06 -4.66 10.72
CA THR A 162 4.87 -4.12 11.81
C THR A 162 5.74 -2.98 11.29
N VAL A 163 5.78 -1.90 12.07
CA VAL A 163 6.62 -0.74 11.79
C VAL A 163 7.71 -0.75 12.83
N ASN A 164 8.96 -0.67 12.39
CA ASN A 164 10.12 -0.76 13.27
C ASN A 164 10.25 -2.03 14.13
N GLY A 165 9.58 -3.12 13.76
CA GLY A 165 9.57 -4.37 14.53
C GLY A 165 8.45 -4.42 15.58
N GLU A 166 7.64 -3.36 15.69
CA GLU A 166 6.55 -3.25 16.64
C GLU A 166 5.20 -3.25 15.94
N THR A 167 4.19 -3.85 16.58
CA THR A 167 2.80 -3.72 16.15
C THR A 167 2.33 -2.28 16.39
N PRO A 168 1.85 -1.57 15.36
CA PRO A 168 1.43 -0.18 15.53
C PRO A 168 0.32 -0.02 16.56
N ASP A 169 0.55 0.86 17.53
CA ASP A 169 -0.47 1.26 18.51
C ASP A 169 -1.50 2.23 17.87
N ALA A 170 -2.53 2.60 18.63
CA ALA A 170 -3.58 3.51 18.15
C ALA A 170 -3.03 4.85 17.63
N LYS A 171 -1.99 5.39 18.27
CA LYS A 171 -1.36 6.67 17.91
C LYS A 171 -0.60 6.54 16.60
N LEU A 172 0.18 5.48 16.44
CA LEU A 172 0.91 5.21 15.21
C LEU A 172 -0.05 4.89 14.07
N LEU A 173 -1.08 4.07 14.30
CA LEU A 173 -2.13 3.81 13.30
C LEU A 173 -2.82 5.09 12.84
N TYR A 174 -3.12 6.01 13.75
CA TYR A 174 -3.70 7.30 13.39
C TYR A 174 -2.75 8.12 12.53
N SER A 175 -1.46 8.19 12.88
CA SER A 175 -0.46 8.86 12.05
C SER A 175 -0.37 8.21 10.67
N LEU A 176 -0.35 6.88 10.60
CA LEU A 176 -0.30 6.12 9.35
C LEU A 176 -1.57 6.35 8.50
N ALA A 177 -2.73 6.55 9.10
CA ALA A 177 -3.99 6.77 8.40
C ALA A 177 -4.27 8.24 8.01
N SER A 178 -3.49 9.20 8.54
CA SER A 178 -3.75 10.65 8.38
C SER A 178 -2.62 11.42 7.72
N VAL A 179 -1.40 10.87 7.68
CA VAL A 179 -0.22 11.56 7.16
C VAL A 179 0.20 10.95 5.83
N LEU A 180 0.37 11.78 4.81
CA LEU A 180 0.94 11.33 3.53
C LEU A 180 2.46 11.24 3.61
N LEU A 181 3.06 10.40 2.76
CA LEU A 181 4.51 10.41 2.57
C LEU A 181 4.97 11.80 2.13
N PRO A 182 6.20 12.22 2.50
CA PRO A 182 6.68 13.59 2.27
C PRO A 182 6.52 14.10 0.84
N LEU A 183 6.80 13.25 -0.16
CA LEU A 183 6.66 13.58 -1.58
C LEU A 183 5.22 13.96 -1.99
N PHE A 184 4.22 13.41 -1.32
CA PHE A 184 2.80 13.56 -1.67
C PHE A 184 2.04 14.49 -0.72
N ARG A 185 2.71 15.08 0.28
CA ARG A 185 2.09 16.09 1.13
C ARG A 185 1.75 17.33 0.29
N PRO A 186 0.61 17.99 0.55
CA PRO A 186 0.36 19.31 -0.01
C PRO A 186 1.52 20.22 0.38
N LYS A 187 2.19 20.83 -0.60
CA LYS A 187 3.10 21.93 -0.29
C LYS A 187 2.24 23.04 0.29
N GLY A 188 2.55 23.47 1.51
CA GLY A 188 1.83 24.57 2.16
C GLY A 188 1.69 25.74 1.20
N LYS A 189 0.48 26.30 1.12
CA LYS A 189 0.27 27.61 0.51
C LYS A 189 0.97 28.68 1.35
#